data_AF-A0A520N0B0-F1
#
_entry.id   AF-A0A520N0B0-F1
#
_cell.length_a   1.000
_cell.length_b   1.000
_cell.length_c   1.000
_cell.angle_alpha   90.00
_cell.angle_beta   90.00
_cell.angle_gamma   90.00
#
_symmetry.space_group_name_H-M   'P 1'
#
loop_
_entity.id
_entity.type
_entity.pdbx_description
1 polymer ?
#
loop_
_entity_poly.entity_id
_entity_poly.type
_entity_poly.pdbx_seq_one_letter_code
_entity_poly.pdbx_strand_id
1 'polypeptide(L)'
;MSKVTNKIIKLRKNLVDLMQELSINDLNETEISIFFNIVHRIEKSGYCSMLQAVEVSKKSRSTVYKTIRKLVQKNIFSISTSKSDRRSFLVNIKI
;
A
#
# COMPACT_ATOMS: atom_id res chain seq x y z
N MET A 1 17.97 -28.68 12.29
CA MET A 1 17.17 -27.43 12.37
C MET A 1 15.73 -27.78 12.68
N SER A 2 15.06 -27.05 13.59
CA SER A 2 13.68 -27.38 13.97
C SER A 2 12.73 -27.24 12.78
N LYS A 3 11.66 -28.05 12.72
CA LYS A 3 10.60 -27.93 11.70
C LYS A 3 10.00 -26.51 11.66
N VAL A 4 9.99 -25.81 12.79
CA VAL A 4 9.51 -24.42 12.91
C VAL A 4 10.47 -23.43 12.24
N THR A 5 11.78 -23.58 12.46
CA THR A 5 12.80 -22.72 11.85
C THR A 5 12.72 -22.76 10.32
N ASN A 6 12.55 -23.95 9.73
CA ASN A 6 12.40 -24.10 8.28
C ASN A 6 11.12 -23.44 7.75
N LYS A 7 10.01 -23.50 8.50
CA LYS A 7 8.75 -22.81 8.14
C LYS A 7 8.93 -21.29 8.14
N ILE A 8 9.62 -20.74 9.14
CA ILE A 8 9.89 -19.29 9.24
C ILE A 8 10.76 -18.83 8.06
N ILE A 9 11.82 -19.58 7.73
CA ILE A 9 12.69 -19.26 6.59
C ILE A 9 11.89 -19.27 5.28
N LYS A 10 11.04 -20.29 5.08
CA LYS A 10 10.19 -20.39 3.88
C LYS A 10 9.18 -19.23 3.81
N LEU A 11 8.54 -18.87 4.92
CA LEU A 11 7.62 -17.73 4.99
C LEU A 11 8.30 -16.43 4.60
N ARG A 12 9.49 -16.17 5.15
CA ARG A 12 10.27 -14.97 4.80
C ARG A 12 10.61 -14.95 3.31
N LYS A 13 11.05 -16.07 2.74
CA LYS A 13 11.36 -16.16 1.31
C LYS A 13 10.13 -15.83 0.45
N ASN A 14 9.01 -16.47 0.73
CA ASN A 14 7.76 -16.22 0.02
C ASN A 14 7.31 -14.75 0.10
N LEU A 15 7.49 -14.10 1.26
CA LEU A 15 7.16 -12.68 1.42
C LEU A 15 8.07 -11.78 0.57
N VAL A 16 9.37 -12.07 0.52
CA VAL A 16 10.32 -11.32 -0.30
C VAL A 16 10.01 -11.48 -1.78
N ASP A 17 9.76 -12.72 -2.23
CA ASP A 17 9.42 -13.02 -3.62
C ASP A 17 8.14 -12.26 -4.03
N LEU A 18 7.09 -12.30 -3.19
CA LEU A 18 5.84 -11.56 -3.43
C LEU A 18 6.06 -10.03 -3.47
N MET A 19 6.87 -9.48 -2.56
CA MET A 19 7.19 -8.04 -2.59
C MET A 19 7.92 -7.63 -3.87
N GLN A 20 8.75 -8.53 -4.42
CA GLN A 20 9.45 -8.30 -5.67
C GLN A 20 8.52 -8.38 -6.88
N GLU A 21 7.62 -9.37 -6.93
CA GLU A 21 6.57 -9.49 -7.95
C GLU A 21 5.69 -8.24 -7.99
N LEU A 22 5.31 -7.71 -6.81
CA LEU A 22 4.53 -6.49 -6.67
C LEU A 22 5.34 -5.20 -6.87
N SER A 23 6.65 -5.28 -7.11
CA SER A 23 7.55 -4.13 -7.27
C SER A 23 7.57 -3.15 -6.07
N ILE A 24 7.36 -3.67 -4.86
CA ILE A 24 7.36 -2.93 -3.57
C ILE A 24 8.54 -3.28 -2.66
N ASN A 25 9.52 -4.03 -3.16
CA ASN A 25 10.70 -4.48 -2.41
C ASN A 25 11.65 -3.35 -1.98
N ASP A 26 11.53 -2.16 -2.57
CA ASP A 26 12.28 -0.93 -2.22
C ASP A 26 11.50 0.03 -1.30
N LEU A 27 10.33 -0.40 -0.81
CA LEU A 27 9.60 0.35 0.20
C LEU A 27 10.22 0.12 1.59
N ASN A 28 10.31 1.19 2.39
CA ASN A 28 10.65 1.03 3.80
C ASN A 28 9.45 0.54 4.62
N GLU A 29 9.67 0.15 5.88
CA GLU A 29 8.61 -0.38 6.76
C GLU A 29 7.39 0.54 6.89
N THR A 30 7.61 1.86 6.93
CA THR A 30 6.51 2.83 7.00
C THR A 30 5.72 2.88 5.69
N GLU A 31 6.40 2.88 4.56
CA GLU A 31 5.77 2.86 3.23
C GLU A 31 4.98 1.56 3.00
N ILE A 32 5.54 0.41 3.41
CA ILE A 32 4.89 -0.90 3.37
C ILE A 32 3.61 -0.89 4.22
N SER A 33 3.68 -0.36 5.45
CA SER A 33 2.51 -0.27 6.33
C SER A 33 1.42 0.60 5.71
N ILE A 34 1.77 1.76 5.13
CA ILE A 34 0.81 2.62 4.43
C ILE A 34 0.19 1.89 3.24
N PHE A 35 1.00 1.20 2.43
CA PHE A 35 0.53 0.42 1.29
C PHE A 35 -0.52 -0.60 1.71
N PHE A 36 -0.21 -1.47 2.68
CA PHE A 36 -1.14 -2.50 3.14
C PHE A 36 -2.42 -1.93 3.76
N ASN A 37 -2.33 -0.84 4.54
CA ASN A 37 -3.50 -0.21 5.13
C ASN A 37 -4.44 0.37 4.06
N ILE A 38 -3.89 0.98 3.00
CA ILE A 38 -4.69 1.50 1.88
C ILE A 38 -5.32 0.34 1.10
N VAL A 39 -4.54 -0.71 0.76
CA VAL A 39 -5.06 -1.89 0.05
C VAL A 39 -6.19 -2.54 0.83
N HIS A 40 -6.01 -2.75 2.13
CA HIS A 40 -7.06 -3.31 3.00
C HIS A 40 -8.32 -2.44 3.03
N ARG A 41 -8.18 -1.11 3.02
CA ARG A 41 -9.31 -0.18 2.95
C ARG A 41 -10.05 -0.29 1.61
N ILE A 42 -9.32 -0.35 0.51
CA ILE A 42 -9.89 -0.51 -0.84
C ILE A 42 -10.64 -1.84 -0.93
N GLU A 43 -10.06 -2.93 -0.45
CA GLU A 43 -10.69 -4.25 -0.46
C GLU A 43 -12.01 -4.26 0.34
N LYS A 44 -12.03 -3.59 1.49
CA LYS A 44 -13.22 -3.56 2.37
C LYS A 44 -14.32 -2.60 1.88
N SER A 45 -13.97 -1.53 1.18
CA SER A 45 -14.90 -0.41 0.89
C SER A 45 -15.05 -0.08 -0.59
N GLY A 46 -14.29 -0.70 -1.48
CA GLY A 46 -14.26 -0.45 -2.92
C GLY A 46 -13.52 0.83 -3.33
N TYR A 47 -13.16 1.71 -2.38
CA TYR A 47 -12.44 2.94 -2.64
C TYR A 47 -11.65 3.42 -1.42
N CYS A 48 -10.67 4.29 -1.64
CA CYS A 48 -9.94 4.99 -0.59
C CYS A 48 -9.65 6.42 -1.03
N SER A 49 -10.13 7.42 -0.29
CA SER A 49 -9.73 8.81 -0.52
C SER A 49 -8.37 9.14 0.11
N MET A 50 -7.72 10.22 -0.31
CA MET A 50 -6.47 10.68 0.32
C MET A 50 -6.62 10.96 1.83
N LEU A 51 -7.79 11.43 2.26
CA LEU A 51 -8.08 11.64 3.69
C LEU A 51 -8.22 10.30 4.42
N GLN A 52 -8.98 9.36 3.86
CA GLN A 52 -9.13 8.02 4.40
C GLN A 52 -7.77 7.30 4.49
N ALA A 53 -6.92 7.45 3.47
CA ALA A 53 -5.57 6.90 3.46
C ALA A 53 -4.74 7.40 4.65
N VAL A 54 -4.90 8.68 5.03
CA VAL A 54 -4.24 9.28 6.21
C VAL A 54 -4.81 8.70 7.51
N GLU A 55 -6.13 8.59 7.61
CA GLU A 55 -6.83 8.05 8.78
C GLU A 55 -6.45 6.60 9.05
N VAL A 56 -6.51 5.72 8.04
CA VAL A 56 -6.22 4.29 8.20
C VAL A 56 -4.74 4.03 8.44
N SER A 57 -3.86 4.87 7.87
CA SER A 57 -2.42 4.69 8.03
C SER A 57 -1.89 5.17 9.38
N LYS A 58 -2.61 6.06 10.08
CA LYS A 58 -2.14 6.69 11.33
C LYS A 58 -0.76 7.33 11.20
N LYS A 59 -0.48 7.93 10.04
CA LYS A 59 0.77 8.65 9.73
C LYS A 59 0.43 10.09 9.34
N SER A 60 1.45 10.95 9.29
CA SER A 60 1.26 12.34 8.84
C SER A 60 0.81 12.39 7.38
N ARG A 61 0.06 13.43 7.02
CA ARG A 61 -0.38 13.67 5.64
C ARG A 61 0.78 13.68 4.65
N SER A 62 1.88 14.37 5.00
CA SER A 62 3.06 14.46 4.14
C SER A 62 3.70 13.10 3.86
N THR A 63 3.82 12.24 4.87
CA THR A 63 4.37 10.88 4.72
C THR A 63 3.47 10.02 3.84
N VAL A 64 2.16 10.04 4.09
CA VAL A 64 1.19 9.27 3.29
C VAL A 64 1.18 9.74 1.85
N TYR A 65 1.19 11.06 1.62
CA TYR A 65 1.13 11.62 0.27
C TYR A 65 2.40 11.33 -0.52
N LYS A 66 3.58 11.41 0.12
CA LYS A 66 4.86 11.01 -0.51
C LYS A 66 4.85 9.53 -0.88
N THR A 67 4.36 8.67 0.01
CA THR A 67 4.27 7.23 -0.24
C THR A 67 3.34 6.92 -1.42
N ILE A 68 2.14 7.52 -1.44
CA ILE A 68 1.18 7.35 -2.55
C ILE A 68 1.79 7.83 -3.86
N ARG A 69 2.49 8.97 -3.88
CA ARG A 69 3.19 9.44 -5.09
C ARG A 69 4.27 8.47 -5.57
N LYS A 70 5.07 7.89 -4.67
CA LYS A 70 6.06 6.85 -5.01
C LYS A 70 5.38 5.62 -5.63
N LEU A 71 4.26 5.18 -5.07
CA LEU A 71 3.47 4.06 -5.61
C LEU A 71 2.80 4.38 -6.96
N VAL A 72 2.40 5.63 -7.19
CA VAL A 72 1.90 6.09 -8.50
C VAL A 72 3.03 6.10 -9.55
N GLN A 73 4.23 6.56 -9.19
CA GLN A 73 5.40 6.52 -10.07
C GLN A 73 5.79 5.09 -10.46
N LYS A 74 5.58 4.14 -9.54
CA LYS A 74 5.73 2.70 -9.78
C LYS A 74 4.57 2.05 -10.54
N ASN A 75 3.57 2.83 -10.95
CA ASN A 75 2.35 2.36 -11.60
C ASN A 75 1.54 1.32 -10.78
N ILE A 76 1.73 1.29 -9.46
CA ILE A 76 0.99 0.41 -8.54
C ILE A 76 -0.34 1.06 -8.18
N PHE A 77 -0.33 2.37 -7.94
CA PHE A 77 -1.53 3.17 -7.67
C PHE A 77 -1.84 4.14 -8.82
N SER A 78 -3.08 4.58 -8.85
CA SER A 78 -3.54 5.76 -9.59
C SER A 78 -4.27 6.71 -8.66
N ILE A 79 -4.24 8.00 -9.01
CA ILE A 79 -5.06 9.01 -8.36
C ILE A 79 -6.08 9.51 -9.38
N SER A 80 -7.36 9.51 -9.00
CA SER A 80 -8.45 10.09 -9.78
C SER A 80 -9.24 11.08 -8.93
N THR A 81 -9.87 12.06 -9.57
CA THR A 81 -10.84 12.92 -8.87
C THR A 81 -12.13 12.14 -8.61
N SER A 82 -12.75 12.38 -7.46
CA SER A 82 -14.09 11.85 -7.21
C SER A 82 -15.09 12.56 -8.11
N LYS A 83 -16.04 11.78 -8.66
CA LYS A 83 -17.13 12.30 -9.49
C LYS A 83 -18.15 13.09 -8.66
N SER A 84 -18.35 12.73 -7.39
CA SER A 84 -19.29 13.39 -6.48
C SER A 84 -18.68 14.63 -5.82
N ASP A 85 -17.38 14.61 -5.55
CA ASP A 85 -16.64 15.74 -4.98
C ASP A 85 -15.32 15.92 -5.73
N ARG A 86 -15.28 16.92 -6.62
CA ARG A 86 -14.10 17.22 -7.44
C ARG A 86 -12.87 17.65 -6.62
N ARG A 87 -13.02 17.94 -5.32
CA ARG A 87 -11.91 18.27 -4.40
C ARG A 87 -11.32 17.04 -3.71
N SER A 88 -12.04 15.92 -3.75
CA SER A 88 -11.60 14.65 -3.16
C SER A 88 -10.85 13.80 -4.19
N PHE A 89 -9.66 13.37 -3.83
CA PHE A 89 -8.83 12.47 -4.63
C PHE A 89 -8.99 11.03 -4.13
N LEU A 90 -9.24 10.10 -5.04
CA LEU A 90 -9.35 8.67 -4.81
C LEU A 90 -8.06 7.98 -5.22
N VAL A 91 -7.65 6.99 -4.44
CA VAL A 91 -6.53 6.10 -4.68
C VAL A 91 -7.09 4.77 -5.16
N ASN A 92 -6.66 4.33 -6.34
CA ASN A 92 -7.05 3.03 -6.91
C ASN A 92 -5.81 2.18 -7.18
N ILE A 93 -5.93 0.87 -6.99
CA ILE A 93 -4.90 -0.12 -7.33
C ILE A 93 -4.94 -0.35 -8.85
N LYS A 94 -3.78 -0.45 -9.50
CA LYS A 94 -3.62 -0.71 -10.94
C LYS A 94 -3.18 -2.13 -11.28
N ILE A 95 -2.87 -2.93 -10.26
CA ILE A 95 -2.37 -4.31 -10.39
C ILE A 95 -3.49 -5.22 -10.89
#